data_AF-C1GYV7-F1
#
_entry.id   AF-C1GYV7-F1
#
_cell.length_a   1.000
_cell.length_b   1.000
_cell.length_c   1.000
_cell.angle_alpha   90.00
_cell.angle_beta   90.00
_cell.angle_gamma   90.00
#
_symmetry.space_group_name_H-M   'P 1'
#
loop_
_entity.id
_entity.type
_entity.pdbx_description
1 polymer ?
#
loop_
_entity_poly.entity_id
_entity_poly.type
_entity_poly.pdbx_seq_one_letter_code
_entity_poly.pdbx_strand_id
1 'polypeptide(L)'
;MDKVQAFGKNISASFTPFAARTQQYVKEQLGQVEEKTQLPDDYIQLEKRVDALKLVHQKLLQVTSQYSHEAYDYPPNIRESFNDLGRTISEKVQLLSHATSPAEAQAALTAPPSAKPQPKTFSHAIARASLAGSHLISQAHSGGSEDPLAIGLEKYALASERVGEARLTQDAQIQSRFLAGWNTTLNTNLMFAAKARKNVENARLMLDSIKASKGVSKGDLNHLSEEDRAEIEQAEDEFVGQTEEAVGVMKNVLDTPEPLRNLADLIAAQLEYHKKSYEILSELAPVVDGLQVEQEVRD
;
A
#
# COMPACT_ATOMS: atom_id res chain seq x y z
N MET A 1 -19.17 -58.42 -41.00
CA MET A 1 -19.22 -57.78 -39.67
C MET A 1 -17.84 -57.96 -39.04
N ASP A 2 -17.42 -57.04 -38.17
CA ASP A 2 -16.11 -57.04 -37.44
C ASP A 2 -14.95 -56.23 -38.04
N LYS A 3 -15.23 -54.99 -38.49
CA LYS A 3 -14.19 -53.95 -38.70
C LYS A 3 -14.39 -52.67 -37.88
N VAL A 4 -15.24 -52.68 -36.84
CA VAL A 4 -15.48 -51.49 -36.00
C VAL A 4 -15.57 -51.85 -34.52
N GLN A 5 -14.50 -52.39 -33.93
CA GLN A 5 -14.44 -52.61 -32.47
C GLN A 5 -13.08 -52.35 -31.80
N ALA A 6 -12.08 -51.81 -32.53
CA ALA A 6 -10.73 -51.65 -31.99
C ALA A 6 -10.30 -50.19 -31.68
N PHE A 7 -11.22 -49.21 -31.62
CA PHE A 7 -10.86 -47.80 -31.38
C PHE A 7 -11.01 -47.32 -29.92
N GLY A 8 -11.12 -48.22 -28.93
CA GLY A 8 -11.60 -47.84 -27.58
C GLY A 8 -10.72 -48.15 -26.37
N LYS A 9 -9.48 -48.65 -26.50
CA LYS A 9 -8.74 -49.19 -25.32
C LYS A 9 -7.36 -48.61 -25.02
N ASN A 10 -6.97 -47.49 -25.64
CA ASN A 10 -5.67 -46.86 -25.35
C ASN A 10 -5.79 -45.50 -24.65
N ILE A 11 -6.86 -45.26 -23.89
CA ILE A 11 -6.77 -44.32 -22.76
C ILE A 11 -6.16 -45.12 -21.60
N SER A 12 -4.88 -45.48 -21.75
CA SER A 12 -4.08 -45.81 -20.59
C SER A 12 -4.09 -44.54 -19.75
N ALA A 13 -4.71 -44.63 -18.57
CA ALA A 13 -4.62 -43.58 -17.58
C ALA A 13 -3.14 -43.42 -17.26
N SER A 14 -2.47 -42.47 -17.94
CA SER A 14 -1.16 -42.04 -17.50
C SER A 14 -1.41 -41.48 -16.10
N PHE A 15 -0.96 -42.23 -15.10
CA PHE A 15 -0.97 -41.80 -13.71
C PHE A 15 -0.04 -40.59 -13.65
N THR A 16 -0.62 -39.43 -13.90
CA THR A 16 0.12 -38.18 -13.83
C THR A 16 0.39 -37.89 -12.35
N PRO A 17 1.59 -37.41 -11.98
CA PRO A 17 1.92 -36.97 -10.61
C PRO A 17 0.86 -36.05 -9.98
N PHE A 18 0.12 -35.30 -10.81
CA PHE A 18 -1.00 -34.45 -10.37
C PHE A 18 -2.22 -35.25 -9.86
N ALA A 19 -2.59 -36.35 -10.52
CA ALA A 19 -3.73 -37.17 -10.13
C ALA A 19 -3.50 -37.87 -8.77
N ALA A 20 -2.30 -38.43 -8.56
CA ALA A 20 -1.93 -39.10 -7.31
C ALA A 20 -2.02 -38.17 -6.09
N ARG A 21 -1.43 -36.97 -6.20
CA ARG A 21 -1.51 -35.93 -5.15
C ARG A 21 -2.94 -35.48 -4.85
N THR A 22 -3.76 -35.30 -5.90
CA THR A 22 -5.15 -34.86 -5.75
C THR A 22 -5.99 -35.91 -5.02
N GLN A 23 -5.81 -37.20 -5.34
CA GLN A 23 -6.48 -38.29 -4.64
C GLN A 23 -6.07 -38.37 -3.16
N GLN A 24 -4.78 -38.21 -2.87
CA GLN A 24 -4.28 -38.25 -1.48
C GLN A 24 -4.83 -37.09 -0.65
N TYR A 25 -4.83 -35.88 -1.18
CA TYR A 25 -5.44 -34.71 -0.52
C TYR A 25 -6.92 -34.94 -0.19
N VAL A 26 -7.70 -35.50 -1.13
CA VAL A 26 -9.13 -35.83 -0.89
C VAL A 26 -9.28 -36.89 0.21
N LYS A 27 -8.45 -37.93 0.23
CA LYS A 27 -8.49 -38.96 1.28
C LYS A 27 -8.18 -38.38 2.66
N GLU A 28 -7.22 -37.47 2.76
CA GLU A 28 -6.87 -36.81 4.02
C GLU A 28 -7.99 -35.91 4.55
N GLN A 29 -8.64 -35.14 3.67
CA GLN A 29 -9.79 -34.30 4.05
C GLN A 29 -10.99 -35.13 4.53
N LEU A 30 -11.18 -36.33 3.97
CA LEU A 30 -12.24 -37.25 4.38
C LEU A 30 -11.89 -38.08 5.64
N GLY A 31 -10.68 -37.93 6.19
CA GLY A 31 -10.21 -38.72 7.33
C GLY A 31 -10.01 -40.21 7.01
N GLN A 32 -9.83 -40.56 5.73
CA GLN A 32 -9.66 -41.94 5.25
C GLN A 32 -8.19 -42.40 5.24
N VAL A 33 -7.26 -41.57 5.73
CA VAL A 33 -5.83 -41.88 5.82
C VAL A 33 -5.44 -41.94 7.30
N GLU A 34 -4.92 -43.09 7.74
CA GLU A 34 -4.48 -43.29 9.13
C GLU A 34 -3.15 -42.58 9.43
N GLU A 35 -2.29 -42.38 8.42
CA GLU A 35 -0.91 -41.88 8.59
C GLU A 35 -0.62 -40.71 7.64
N LYS A 36 -0.32 -39.54 8.22
CA LYS A 36 0.04 -38.31 7.49
C LYS A 36 1.49 -37.97 7.80
N THR A 37 2.33 -37.77 6.78
CA THR A 37 3.68 -37.25 6.99
C THR A 37 3.60 -35.88 7.68
N GLN A 38 4.22 -35.78 8.86
CA GLN A 38 4.21 -34.55 9.66
C GLN A 38 5.36 -33.62 9.25
N LEU A 39 5.09 -32.32 9.27
CA LEU A 39 6.12 -31.31 9.12
C LEU A 39 6.80 -31.05 10.47
N PRO A 40 8.11 -30.73 10.50
CA PRO A 40 8.79 -30.36 11.74
C PRO A 40 8.13 -29.16 12.44
N ASP A 41 8.14 -29.14 13.77
CA ASP A 41 7.54 -28.04 14.55
C ASP A 41 8.14 -26.67 14.20
N ASP A 42 9.46 -26.61 14.00
CA ASP A 42 10.17 -25.40 13.59
C ASP A 42 9.72 -24.88 12.22
N TYR A 43 9.39 -25.79 11.29
CA TYR A 43 8.85 -25.43 9.98
C TYR A 43 7.48 -24.76 10.15
N ILE A 44 6.59 -25.37 10.93
CA ILE A 44 5.24 -24.85 11.19
C ILE A 44 5.30 -23.49 11.88
N GLN A 45 6.26 -23.27 12.79
CA GLN A 45 6.47 -21.97 13.42
C GLN A 45 6.94 -20.91 12.42
N LEU A 46 7.83 -21.25 11.48
CA LEU A 46 8.23 -20.35 10.41
C LEU A 46 7.05 -19.96 9.51
N GLU A 47 6.18 -20.91 9.15
CA GLU A 47 4.98 -20.62 8.38
C GLU A 47 4.09 -19.59 9.08
N LYS A 48 3.81 -19.78 10.38
CA LYS A 48 3.00 -18.86 11.19
C LYS A 48 3.61 -17.46 11.22
N ARG A 49 4.94 -17.36 11.36
CA ARG A 49 5.66 -16.07 11.36
C ARG A 49 5.58 -15.39 10.00
N VAL A 50 5.73 -16.13 8.91
CA VAL A 50 5.61 -15.60 7.54
C VAL A 50 4.19 -15.13 7.24
N ASP A 51 3.18 -15.89 7.67
CA ASP A 51 1.77 -15.52 7.51
C ASP A 51 1.42 -14.28 8.33
N ALA A 52 1.93 -14.18 9.56
CA ALA A 52 1.82 -12.96 10.37
C ALA A 52 2.48 -11.76 9.67
N LEU A 53 3.68 -11.93 9.12
CA LEU A 53 4.38 -10.87 8.38
C LEU A 53 3.59 -10.42 7.14
N LYS A 54 2.98 -11.34 6.41
CA LYS A 54 2.08 -11.02 5.29
C LYS A 54 0.89 -10.19 5.75
N LEU A 55 0.23 -10.58 6.84
CA LEU A 55 -0.89 -9.82 7.40
C LEU A 55 -0.48 -8.42 7.86
N VAL A 56 0.71 -8.27 8.45
CA VAL A 56 1.27 -6.95 8.79
C VAL A 56 1.41 -6.08 7.55
N HIS A 57 1.95 -6.63 6.46
CA HIS A 57 2.10 -5.87 5.22
C HIS A 57 0.75 -5.42 4.65
N GLN A 58 -0.22 -6.33 4.61
CA GLN A 58 -1.56 -6.05 4.10
C GLN A 58 -2.31 -5.00 4.94
N LYS A 59 -2.24 -5.10 6.28
CA LYS A 59 -2.90 -4.16 7.19
C LYS A 59 -2.35 -2.74 7.05
N LEU A 60 -1.02 -2.59 6.97
CA LEU A 60 -0.40 -1.28 6.76
C LEU A 60 -0.76 -0.69 5.40
N LEU A 61 -0.71 -1.49 4.32
CA LEU A 61 -1.09 -1.04 2.97
C LEU A 61 -2.55 -0.62 2.87
N GLN A 62 -3.46 -1.28 3.60
CA GLN A 62 -4.88 -0.93 3.58
C GLN A 62 -5.12 0.55 3.91
N VAL A 63 -4.33 1.11 4.83
CA VAL A 63 -4.45 2.52 5.26
C VAL A 63 -3.48 3.41 4.48
N THR A 64 -2.22 3.02 4.41
CA THR A 64 -1.17 3.88 3.82
C THR A 64 -1.26 4.02 2.31
N SER A 65 -1.96 3.11 1.60
CA SER A 65 -2.25 3.30 0.17
C SER A 65 -3.07 4.55 -0.13
N GLN A 66 -3.73 5.15 0.88
CA GLN A 66 -4.40 6.44 0.72
C GLN A 66 -3.43 7.56 0.33
N TYR A 67 -2.16 7.50 0.73
CA TYR A 67 -1.13 8.46 0.31
C TYR A 67 -0.91 8.50 -1.21
N SER A 68 -1.39 7.50 -1.97
CA SER A 68 -1.39 7.51 -3.44
C SER A 68 -2.53 8.32 -4.06
N HIS A 69 -3.52 8.75 -3.27
CA HIS A 69 -4.68 9.50 -3.73
C HIS A 69 -4.57 10.93 -3.23
N GLU A 70 -4.23 11.89 -4.10
CA GLU A 70 -4.02 13.29 -3.70
C GLU A 70 -5.16 13.85 -2.83
N ALA A 71 -6.41 13.45 -3.06
CA ALA A 71 -7.58 13.94 -2.33
C ALA A 71 -7.97 13.13 -1.08
N TYR A 72 -7.08 12.31 -0.48
CA TYR A 72 -7.46 11.44 0.65
C TYR A 72 -7.91 12.19 1.92
N ASP A 73 -7.43 13.41 2.14
CA ASP A 73 -7.85 14.28 3.26
C ASP A 73 -8.96 15.25 2.86
N TYR A 74 -9.40 15.21 1.60
CA TYR A 74 -10.33 16.17 1.04
C TYR A 74 -11.77 15.76 1.33
N PRO A 75 -12.58 16.58 2.04
CA PRO A 75 -13.96 16.23 2.37
C PRO A 75 -14.86 16.14 1.12
N PRO A 76 -15.70 15.10 0.99
CA PRO A 76 -16.51 14.86 -0.20
C PRO A 76 -17.66 15.88 -0.39
N ASN A 77 -18.01 16.62 0.66
CA ASN A 77 -19.10 17.59 0.67
C ASN A 77 -18.69 19.01 0.24
N ILE A 78 -17.40 19.28 0.05
CA ILE A 78 -16.93 20.59 -0.42
C ILE A 78 -17.13 20.67 -1.94
N ARG A 79 -17.94 21.63 -2.39
CA ARG A 79 -18.14 21.95 -3.80
C ARG A 79 -17.22 23.10 -4.19
N GLU A 80 -16.25 22.83 -5.05
CA GLU A 80 -15.37 23.87 -5.60
C GLU A 80 -15.76 24.20 -7.05
N SER A 81 -15.60 25.48 -7.41
CA SER A 81 -15.77 25.91 -8.79
C SER A 81 -14.49 25.61 -9.59
N PHE A 82 -14.64 25.31 -10.89
CA PHE A 82 -13.50 25.14 -11.79
C PHE A 82 -12.58 26.37 -11.84
N ASN A 83 -13.14 27.57 -11.63
CA ASN A 83 -12.37 28.82 -11.60
C ASN A 83 -11.42 28.89 -10.39
N ASP A 84 -11.78 28.24 -9.27
CA ASP A 84 -10.96 28.27 -8.06
C ASP A 84 -9.66 27.48 -8.23
N LEU A 85 -9.68 26.49 -9.12
CA LEU A 85 -8.60 25.53 -9.35
C LEU A 85 -7.57 25.98 -10.40
N GLY A 86 -7.76 27.13 -11.05
CA GLY A 86 -6.98 27.51 -12.22
C GLY A 86 -5.57 28.07 -11.96
N ARG A 87 -5.30 28.61 -10.76
CA ARG A 87 -4.02 29.28 -10.42
C ARG A 87 -3.65 29.04 -8.97
N THR A 88 -2.36 29.09 -8.67
CA THR A 88 -1.87 29.06 -7.28
C THR A 88 -2.39 30.27 -6.50
N ILE A 89 -2.52 30.15 -5.18
CA ILE A 89 -2.87 31.26 -4.29
C ILE A 89 -1.79 32.33 -4.38
N SER A 90 -0.52 31.92 -4.38
CA SER A 90 0.62 32.83 -4.59
C SER A 90 0.50 33.62 -5.91
N GLU A 91 0.17 32.97 -7.03
CA GLU A 91 -0.09 33.65 -8.31
C GLU A 91 -1.27 34.62 -8.22
N LYS A 92 -2.37 34.22 -7.57
CA LYS A 92 -3.56 35.07 -7.41
C LYS A 92 -3.24 36.33 -6.58
N VAL A 93 -2.55 36.19 -5.46
CA VAL A 93 -2.14 37.32 -4.61
C VAL A 93 -1.21 38.26 -5.38
N GLN A 94 -0.23 37.72 -6.12
CA GLN A 94 0.66 38.53 -6.93
C GLN A 94 -0.10 39.32 -8.01
N LEU A 95 -1.02 38.67 -8.73
CA LEU A 95 -1.83 39.34 -9.75
C LEU A 95 -2.76 40.40 -9.17
N LEU A 96 -3.37 40.14 -8.00
CA LEU A 96 -4.21 41.10 -7.30
C LEU A 96 -3.41 42.33 -6.86
N SER A 97 -2.15 42.15 -6.44
CA SER A 97 -1.28 43.27 -6.07
C SER A 97 -0.93 44.21 -7.24
N HIS A 98 -1.10 43.74 -8.48
CA HIS A 98 -0.90 44.53 -9.70
C HIS A 98 -2.20 45.07 -10.30
N ALA A 99 -3.37 44.64 -9.82
CA ALA A 99 -4.65 45.11 -10.34
C ALA A 99 -4.91 46.55 -9.89
N THR A 100 -5.19 47.44 -10.85
CA THR A 100 -5.46 48.87 -10.59
C THR A 100 -6.95 49.19 -10.57
N SER A 101 -7.80 48.24 -10.94
CA SER A 101 -9.26 48.38 -10.93
C SER A 101 -9.97 47.10 -10.48
N PRO A 102 -11.21 47.19 -9.96
CA PRO A 102 -12.01 46.01 -9.62
C PRO A 102 -12.23 45.06 -10.80
N ALA A 103 -12.33 45.59 -12.02
CA ALA A 103 -12.48 44.79 -13.24
C ALA A 103 -11.21 43.97 -13.55
N GLU A 104 -10.02 44.58 -13.38
CA GLU A 104 -8.74 43.89 -13.52
C GLU A 104 -8.56 42.80 -12.45
N ALA A 105 -8.95 43.09 -11.20
CA ALA A 105 -8.91 42.12 -10.10
C ALA A 105 -9.80 40.90 -10.38
N GLN A 106 -11.03 41.13 -10.85
CA GLN A 106 -11.94 40.04 -11.21
C GLN A 106 -11.39 39.22 -12.38
N ALA A 107 -10.86 39.88 -13.42
CA ALA A 107 -10.27 39.21 -14.57
C ALA A 107 -9.04 38.38 -14.17
N ALA A 108 -8.21 38.87 -13.24
CA ALA A 108 -7.07 38.14 -12.70
C ALA A 108 -7.45 36.83 -11.99
N LEU A 109 -8.62 36.79 -11.35
CA LEU A 109 -9.13 35.60 -10.66
C LEU A 109 -9.84 34.61 -11.59
N THR A 110 -10.47 35.08 -12.67
CA THR A 110 -11.21 34.22 -13.62
C THR A 110 -10.47 33.90 -14.90
N ALA A 111 -9.29 34.47 -15.13
CA ALA A 111 -8.53 34.23 -16.35
C ALA A 111 -8.16 32.74 -16.50
N PRO A 112 -8.11 32.22 -17.74
CA PRO A 112 -7.83 30.82 -17.99
C PRO A 112 -6.53 30.35 -17.32
N PRO A 113 -6.50 29.10 -16.81
CA PRO A 113 -5.30 28.51 -16.22
C PRO A 113 -4.15 28.50 -17.24
N SER A 114 -2.98 29.01 -16.87
CA SER A 114 -1.72 28.73 -17.59
C SER A 114 -0.95 27.57 -16.94
N ALA A 115 -1.29 27.22 -15.70
CA ALA A 115 -0.60 26.26 -14.87
C ALA A 115 -1.38 24.95 -14.69
N LYS A 116 -0.74 23.94 -14.09
CA LYS A 116 -1.42 22.72 -13.64
C LYS A 116 -2.56 23.09 -12.69
N PRO A 117 -3.68 22.32 -12.69
CA PRO A 117 -4.74 22.52 -11.71
C PRO A 117 -4.16 22.54 -10.30
N GLN A 118 -4.66 23.46 -9.47
CA GLN A 118 -4.36 23.51 -8.05
C GLN A 118 -4.60 22.13 -7.40
N PRO A 119 -3.71 21.69 -6.50
CA PRO A 119 -3.89 20.43 -5.82
C PRO A 119 -5.17 20.39 -4.97
N LYS A 120 -5.74 19.20 -4.87
CA LYS A 120 -6.94 18.90 -4.08
C LYS A 120 -6.57 18.29 -2.74
N THR A 121 -5.87 19.07 -1.91
CA THR A 121 -5.68 18.72 -0.50
C THR A 121 -6.52 19.64 0.38
N PHE A 122 -6.80 19.20 1.61
CA PHE A 122 -7.57 20.03 2.55
C PHE A 122 -6.89 21.38 2.84
N SER A 123 -5.55 21.41 2.91
CA SER A 123 -4.80 22.66 3.10
C SER A 123 -4.98 23.64 1.93
N HIS A 124 -5.00 23.14 0.70
CA HIS A 124 -5.30 23.99 -0.46
C HIS A 124 -6.76 24.46 -0.49
N ALA A 125 -7.70 23.66 0.01
CA ALA A 125 -9.11 24.07 0.17
C ALA A 125 -9.24 25.25 1.14
N ILE A 126 -8.56 25.17 2.30
CA ILE A 126 -8.47 26.27 3.27
C ILE A 126 -7.83 27.49 2.60
N ALA A 127 -6.75 27.30 1.86
CA ALA A 127 -6.06 28.39 1.19
C ALA A 127 -6.98 29.16 0.22
N ARG A 128 -7.76 28.43 -0.58
CA ARG A 128 -8.76 29.00 -1.49
C ARG A 128 -9.87 29.74 -0.74
N ALA A 129 -10.44 29.13 0.29
CA ALA A 129 -11.51 29.73 1.09
C ALA A 129 -11.05 31.02 1.77
N SER A 130 -9.84 31.02 2.34
CA SER A 130 -9.26 32.20 3.00
C SER A 130 -9.02 33.33 2.00
N LEU A 131 -8.45 33.05 0.82
CA LEU A 131 -8.24 34.08 -0.20
C LEU A 131 -9.57 34.66 -0.71
N ALA A 132 -10.58 33.81 -0.95
CA ALA A 132 -11.90 34.26 -1.34
C ALA A 132 -12.56 35.13 -0.26
N GLY A 133 -12.43 34.73 1.01
CA GLY A 133 -12.92 35.51 2.16
C GLY A 133 -12.23 36.88 2.28
N SER A 134 -10.91 36.92 2.15
CA SER A 134 -10.13 38.17 2.11
C SER A 134 -10.66 39.12 1.03
N HIS A 135 -10.87 38.60 -0.18
CA HIS A 135 -11.37 39.40 -1.29
C HIS A 135 -12.80 39.91 -1.10
N LEU A 136 -13.70 39.08 -0.54
CA LEU A 136 -15.07 39.48 -0.23
C LEU A 136 -15.11 40.66 0.75
N ILE A 137 -14.25 40.64 1.77
CA ILE A 137 -14.14 41.75 2.74
C ILE A 137 -13.58 42.99 2.04
N SER A 138 -12.48 42.88 1.29
CA SER A 138 -11.87 44.02 0.60
C SER A 138 -12.79 44.67 -0.43
N GLN A 139 -13.68 43.91 -1.09
CA GLN A 139 -14.69 44.47 -1.99
C GLN A 139 -15.82 45.20 -1.24
N ALA A 140 -16.21 44.69 -0.06
CA ALA A 140 -17.28 45.28 0.74
C ALA A 140 -16.80 46.52 1.52
N HIS A 141 -15.50 46.59 1.84
CA HIS A 141 -14.91 47.68 2.58
C HIS A 141 -14.64 48.87 1.64
N SER A 142 -15.51 49.89 1.68
CA SER A 142 -15.34 51.13 0.91
C SER A 142 -14.45 52.17 1.59
N GLY A 143 -13.99 51.91 2.82
CA GLY A 143 -13.05 52.76 3.54
C GLY A 143 -11.63 52.56 3.01
N GLY A 144 -10.85 53.63 2.85
CA GLY A 144 -9.46 53.53 2.37
C GLY A 144 -8.48 52.83 3.34
N SER A 145 -8.96 52.26 4.45
CA SER A 145 -8.17 51.48 5.39
C SER A 145 -8.27 49.99 5.07
N GLU A 146 -7.14 49.27 5.11
CA GLU A 146 -7.14 47.82 5.01
C GLU A 146 -7.81 47.20 6.26
N ASP A 147 -8.67 46.21 6.01
CA ASP A 147 -9.36 45.45 7.04
C ASP A 147 -8.40 44.38 7.62
N PRO A 148 -8.15 44.37 8.95
CA PRO A 148 -7.22 43.44 9.57
C PRO A 148 -7.55 41.96 9.32
N LEU A 149 -8.84 41.59 9.26
CA LEU A 149 -9.27 40.23 8.96
C LEU A 149 -9.01 39.88 7.49
N ALA A 150 -9.23 40.81 6.56
CA ALA A 150 -8.88 40.60 5.15
C ALA A 150 -7.39 40.33 4.97
N ILE A 151 -6.52 41.09 5.65
CA ILE A 151 -5.06 40.87 5.65
C ILE A 151 -4.74 39.49 6.25
N GLY A 152 -5.29 39.18 7.42
CA GLY A 152 -5.06 37.91 8.11
C GLY A 152 -5.44 36.70 7.26
N LEU A 153 -6.58 36.78 6.57
CA LEU A 153 -7.05 35.75 5.64
C LEU A 153 -6.14 35.60 4.41
N GLU A 154 -5.62 36.69 3.84
CA GLU A 154 -4.65 36.61 2.74
C GLU A 154 -3.36 35.90 3.19
N LYS A 155 -2.82 36.26 4.35
CA LYS A 155 -1.61 35.62 4.90
C LYS A 155 -1.85 34.15 5.24
N TYR A 156 -3.01 33.83 5.80
CA TYR A 156 -3.38 32.44 6.09
C TYR A 156 -3.58 31.62 4.82
N ALA A 157 -4.05 32.24 3.74
CA ALA A 157 -4.17 31.58 2.43
C ALA A 157 -2.79 31.13 1.92
N LEU A 158 -1.80 32.03 1.92
CA LEU A 158 -0.42 31.72 1.49
C LEU A 158 0.25 30.67 2.39
N ALA A 159 0.06 30.75 3.71
CA ALA A 159 0.58 29.75 4.64
C ALA A 159 -0.05 28.37 4.40
N SER A 160 -1.37 28.31 4.21
CA SER A 160 -2.09 27.06 3.97
C SER A 160 -1.71 26.41 2.64
N GLU A 161 -1.43 27.20 1.60
CA GLU A 161 -0.86 26.69 0.34
C GLU A 161 0.51 26.05 0.60
N ARG A 162 1.43 26.72 1.32
CA ARG A 162 2.75 26.16 1.67
C ARG A 162 2.63 24.85 2.47
N VAL A 163 1.66 24.75 3.39
CA VAL A 163 1.38 23.50 4.13
C VAL A 163 0.88 22.41 3.18
N GLY A 164 0.02 22.77 2.23
CA GLY A 164 -0.45 21.88 1.17
C GLY A 164 0.68 21.32 0.32
N GLU A 165 1.63 22.16 -0.10
CA GLU A 165 2.81 21.74 -0.87
C GLU A 165 3.72 20.80 -0.06
N ALA A 166 3.91 21.08 1.24
CA ALA A 166 4.65 20.18 2.13
C ALA A 166 3.96 18.80 2.25
N ARG A 167 2.63 18.78 2.27
CA ARG A 167 1.83 17.54 2.29
C ARG A 167 2.03 16.73 1.00
N LEU A 168 2.03 17.38 -0.17
CA LEU A 168 2.30 16.69 -1.45
C LEU A 168 3.71 16.09 -1.49
N THR A 169 4.69 16.79 -0.91
CA THR A 169 6.07 16.29 -0.79
C THR A 169 6.13 15.03 0.07
N GLN A 170 5.49 15.03 1.24
CA GLN A 170 5.37 13.83 2.08
C GLN A 170 4.78 12.66 1.31
N ASP A 171 3.66 12.87 0.63
CA ASP A 171 2.98 11.79 -0.06
C ASP A 171 3.83 11.21 -1.19
N ALA A 172 4.54 12.06 -1.95
CA ALA A 172 5.47 11.61 -2.98
C ALA A 172 6.62 10.77 -2.38
N GLN A 173 7.15 11.18 -1.22
CA GLN A 173 8.17 10.40 -0.49
C GLN A 173 7.61 9.07 0.01
N ILE A 174 6.40 9.06 0.59
CA ILE A 174 5.75 7.84 1.08
C ILE A 174 5.47 6.87 -0.07
N GLN A 175 4.96 7.37 -1.20
CA GLN A 175 4.72 6.55 -2.39
C GLN A 175 6.00 5.90 -2.91
N SER A 176 7.06 6.70 -3.08
CA SER A 176 8.31 6.25 -3.70
C SER A 176 9.19 5.40 -2.78
N ARG A 177 9.23 5.69 -1.48
CA ARG A 177 10.17 5.04 -0.54
C ARG A 177 9.51 3.98 0.32
N PHE A 178 8.32 4.26 0.84
CA PHE A 178 7.60 3.31 1.69
C PHE A 178 6.74 2.34 0.87
N LEU A 179 5.74 2.84 0.13
CA LEU A 179 4.76 1.99 -0.56
C LEU A 179 5.41 1.08 -1.61
N ALA A 180 6.39 1.58 -2.37
CA ALA A 180 7.11 0.79 -3.36
C ALA A 180 7.88 -0.39 -2.72
N GLY A 181 8.68 -0.11 -1.68
CA GLY A 181 9.45 -1.13 -0.97
C GLY A 181 8.55 -2.14 -0.26
N TRP A 182 7.50 -1.64 0.40
CA TRP A 182 6.55 -2.46 1.15
C TRP A 182 5.74 -3.39 0.24
N ASN A 183 5.30 -2.90 -0.93
CA ASN A 183 4.67 -3.76 -1.94
C ASN A 183 5.64 -4.78 -2.53
N THR A 184 6.92 -4.44 -2.69
CA THR A 184 7.94 -5.38 -3.19
C THR A 184 8.13 -6.54 -2.22
N THR A 185 8.21 -6.28 -0.92
CA THR A 185 8.28 -7.36 0.09
C THR A 185 7.03 -8.25 0.04
N LEU A 186 5.84 -7.67 -0.12
CA LEU A 186 4.58 -8.43 -0.20
C LEU A 186 4.45 -9.27 -1.48
N ASN A 187 4.75 -8.69 -2.63
CA ASN A 187 4.47 -9.30 -3.94
C ASN A 187 5.64 -10.11 -4.49
N THR A 188 6.83 -10.03 -3.90
CA THR A 188 8.01 -10.79 -4.35
C THR A 188 8.48 -11.73 -3.25
N ASN A 189 8.99 -11.19 -2.13
CA ASN A 189 9.63 -11.97 -1.08
C ASN A 189 8.64 -12.95 -0.42
N LEU A 190 7.47 -12.45 0.00
CA LEU A 190 6.42 -13.28 0.59
C LEU A 190 5.78 -14.23 -0.43
N MET A 191 5.75 -13.88 -1.71
CA MET A 191 5.29 -14.78 -2.77
C MET A 191 6.25 -15.97 -2.99
N PHE A 192 7.57 -15.75 -2.92
CA PHE A 192 8.54 -16.84 -2.98
C PHE A 192 8.42 -17.80 -1.79
N ALA A 193 8.22 -17.26 -0.57
CA ALA A 193 7.94 -18.09 0.60
C ALA A 193 6.65 -18.92 0.42
N ALA A 194 5.57 -18.32 -0.10
CA ALA A 194 4.33 -19.04 -0.39
C ALA A 194 4.51 -20.14 -1.46
N LYS A 195 5.32 -19.88 -2.50
CA LYS A 195 5.64 -20.88 -3.52
C LYS A 195 6.44 -22.04 -2.95
N ALA A 196 7.47 -21.76 -2.15
CA ALA A 196 8.29 -22.79 -1.51
C ALA A 196 7.45 -23.69 -0.58
N ARG A 197 6.57 -23.09 0.23
CA ARG A 197 5.61 -23.84 1.06
C ARG A 197 4.68 -24.73 0.25
N LYS A 198 4.19 -24.24 -0.90
CA LYS A 198 3.37 -25.06 -1.80
C LYS A 198 4.17 -26.25 -2.37
N ASN A 199 5.46 -26.09 -2.64
CA ASN A 199 6.30 -27.20 -3.08
C ASN A 199 6.47 -28.25 -1.99
N VAL A 200 6.69 -27.83 -0.74
CA VAL A 200 6.75 -28.74 0.42
C VAL A 200 5.47 -29.55 0.54
N GLU A 201 4.31 -28.90 0.51
CA GLU A 201 3.02 -29.61 0.59
C GLU A 201 2.83 -30.58 -0.59
N ASN A 202 3.26 -30.19 -1.79
CA ASN A 202 3.21 -31.08 -2.95
C ASN A 202 4.12 -32.30 -2.81
N ALA A 203 5.34 -32.12 -2.30
CA ALA A 203 6.29 -33.20 -2.08
C ALA A 203 5.78 -34.13 -0.96
N ARG A 204 5.21 -33.55 0.10
CA ARG A 204 4.57 -34.29 1.19
C ARG A 204 3.42 -35.18 0.69
N LEU A 205 2.50 -34.60 -0.08
CA LEU A 205 1.38 -35.34 -0.67
C LEU A 205 1.85 -36.41 -1.65
N MET A 206 2.95 -36.17 -2.37
CA MET A 206 3.55 -37.17 -3.25
C MET A 206 4.08 -38.36 -2.46
N LEU A 207 4.88 -38.09 -1.43
CA LEU A 207 5.41 -39.10 -0.52
C LEU A 207 4.29 -39.93 0.12
N ASP A 208 3.26 -39.26 0.65
CA ASP A 208 2.09 -39.91 1.25
C ASP A 208 1.35 -40.78 0.20
N SER A 209 1.22 -40.31 -1.05
CA SER A 209 0.57 -41.06 -2.13
C SER A 209 1.35 -42.30 -2.56
N ILE A 210 2.70 -42.20 -2.63
CA ILE A 210 3.58 -43.32 -2.96
C ILE A 210 3.51 -44.35 -1.84
N LYS A 211 3.70 -43.93 -0.58
CA LYS A 211 3.56 -44.82 0.60
C LYS A 211 2.24 -45.57 0.61
N ALA A 212 1.13 -44.88 0.37
CA ALA A 212 -0.19 -45.49 0.29
C ALA A 212 -0.32 -46.48 -0.88
N SER A 213 0.21 -46.14 -2.07
CA SER A 213 0.16 -47.01 -3.25
C SER A 213 0.97 -48.30 -3.09
N LYS A 214 2.09 -48.24 -2.35
CA LYS A 214 2.95 -49.39 -2.06
C LYS A 214 2.51 -50.18 -0.84
N GLY A 215 1.41 -49.78 -0.19
CA GLY A 215 0.91 -50.46 1.01
C GLY A 215 1.88 -50.35 2.19
N VAL A 216 2.64 -49.26 2.28
CA VAL A 216 3.45 -48.97 3.46
C VAL A 216 2.51 -48.60 4.60
N SER A 217 2.54 -49.38 5.67
CA SER A 217 1.81 -49.09 6.90
C SER A 217 2.82 -49.07 8.05
N LYS A 218 2.87 -48.00 8.84
CA LYS A 218 3.75 -47.86 10.02
C LYS A 218 5.25 -47.93 9.73
N GLY A 219 5.67 -47.55 8.52
CA GLY A 219 7.09 -47.51 8.14
C GLY A 219 7.77 -48.87 7.95
N ASP A 220 7.01 -49.98 7.92
CA ASP A 220 7.60 -51.27 7.57
C ASP A 220 7.87 -51.32 6.06
N LEU A 221 9.15 -51.24 5.69
CA LEU A 221 9.62 -51.37 4.31
C LEU A 221 10.04 -52.82 3.99
N ASN A 222 9.99 -53.74 4.97
CA ASN A 222 10.63 -55.05 4.86
C ASN A 222 9.99 -55.95 3.78
N HIS A 223 8.70 -55.81 3.55
CA HIS A 223 7.93 -56.58 2.55
C HIS A 223 7.94 -55.98 1.14
N LEU A 224 8.56 -54.81 0.96
CA LEU A 224 8.60 -54.11 -0.32
C LEU A 224 9.73 -54.63 -1.22
N SER A 225 9.50 -54.57 -2.53
CA SER A 225 10.56 -54.82 -3.51
C SER A 225 11.66 -53.75 -3.40
N GLU A 226 12.88 -54.05 -3.88
CA GLU A 226 13.95 -53.06 -3.93
C GLU A 226 13.57 -51.82 -4.76
N GLU A 227 12.79 -52.02 -5.84
CA GLU A 227 12.28 -50.93 -6.68
C GLU A 227 11.31 -50.02 -5.92
N ASP A 228 10.36 -50.59 -5.16
CA ASP A 228 9.40 -49.81 -4.37
C ASP A 228 10.10 -49.03 -3.24
N ARG A 229 11.14 -49.61 -2.64
CA ARG A 229 11.95 -48.90 -1.62
C ARG A 229 12.69 -47.72 -2.22
N ALA A 230 13.32 -47.90 -3.38
CA ALA A 230 14.03 -46.81 -4.05
C ALA A 230 13.09 -45.66 -4.45
N GLU A 231 11.87 -45.95 -4.89
CA GLU A 231 10.87 -44.92 -5.22
C GLU A 231 10.42 -44.13 -3.97
N ILE A 232 10.25 -44.79 -2.82
CA ILE A 232 9.95 -44.12 -1.54
C ILE A 232 11.13 -43.25 -1.10
N GLU A 233 12.35 -43.79 -1.11
CA GLU A 233 13.58 -43.06 -0.74
C GLU A 233 13.74 -41.79 -1.58
N GLN A 234 13.54 -41.89 -2.90
CA GLN A 234 13.59 -40.72 -3.79
C GLN A 234 12.53 -39.66 -3.44
N ALA A 235 11.32 -40.08 -3.05
CA ALA A 235 10.27 -39.15 -2.66
C ALA A 235 10.53 -38.52 -1.27
N GLU A 236 11.18 -39.25 -0.36
CA GLU A 236 11.64 -38.74 0.93
C GLU A 236 12.74 -37.68 0.75
N ASP A 237 13.72 -37.95 -0.11
CA ASP A 237 14.79 -37.01 -0.45
C ASP A 237 14.23 -35.71 -1.05
N GLU A 238 13.27 -35.80 -1.97
CA GLU A 238 12.60 -34.63 -2.54
C GLU A 238 11.82 -33.86 -1.47
N PHE A 239 11.10 -34.53 -0.58
CA PHE A 239 10.37 -33.88 0.52
C PHE A 239 11.31 -33.15 1.49
N VAL A 240 12.43 -33.78 1.87
CA VAL A 240 13.46 -33.15 2.70
C VAL A 240 14.05 -31.95 1.98
N GLY A 241 14.47 -32.10 0.72
CA GLY A 241 15.05 -31.03 -0.08
C GLY A 241 14.13 -29.81 -0.22
N GLN A 242 12.84 -30.03 -0.54
CA GLN A 242 11.85 -28.94 -0.61
C GLN A 242 11.64 -28.27 0.77
N THR A 243 11.66 -29.06 1.85
CA THR A 243 11.50 -28.55 3.22
C THR A 243 12.66 -27.65 3.61
N GLU A 244 13.90 -28.08 3.35
CA GLU A 244 15.11 -27.29 3.61
C GLU A 244 15.15 -25.99 2.79
N GLU A 245 14.81 -26.05 1.50
CA GLU A 245 14.71 -24.88 0.64
C GLU A 245 13.68 -23.88 1.19
N ALA A 246 12.47 -24.36 1.54
CA ALA A 246 11.42 -23.52 2.09
C ALA A 246 11.80 -22.91 3.43
N VAL A 247 12.50 -23.64 4.31
CA VAL A 247 13.05 -23.08 5.57
C VAL A 247 14.02 -21.93 5.26
N GLY A 248 14.93 -22.12 4.31
CA GLY A 248 15.88 -21.09 3.89
C GLY A 248 15.18 -19.83 3.36
N VAL A 249 14.21 -20.00 2.46
CA VAL A 249 13.42 -18.88 1.90
C VAL A 249 12.62 -18.17 3.00
N MET A 250 11.93 -18.89 3.88
CA MET A 250 11.14 -18.30 4.95
C MET A 250 12.00 -17.51 5.95
N LYS A 251 13.17 -18.03 6.34
CA LYS A 251 14.13 -17.31 7.20
C LYS A 251 14.61 -16.02 6.54
N ASN A 252 15.02 -16.08 5.28
CA ASN A 252 15.48 -14.91 4.54
C ASN A 252 14.41 -13.80 4.45
N VAL A 253 13.14 -14.18 4.29
CA VAL A 253 12.02 -13.23 4.27
C VAL A 253 11.74 -12.63 5.65
N LEU A 254 11.97 -13.38 6.73
CA LEU A 254 11.76 -12.91 8.10
C LEU A 254 12.93 -12.04 8.62
N ASP A 255 14.15 -12.32 8.19
CA ASP A 255 15.38 -11.68 8.70
C ASP A 255 15.79 -10.45 7.87
N THR A 256 15.11 -10.17 6.76
CA THR A 256 15.38 -8.99 5.94
C THR A 256 15.06 -7.68 6.70
N PRO A 257 15.95 -6.67 6.68
CA PRO A 257 15.70 -5.38 7.35
C PRO A 257 14.76 -4.47 6.56
N GLU A 258 14.37 -4.83 5.33
CA GLU A 258 13.62 -3.95 4.43
C GLU A 258 12.29 -3.42 5.02
N PRO A 259 11.44 -4.22 5.71
CA PRO A 259 10.24 -3.67 6.34
C PRO A 259 10.54 -2.56 7.35
N LEU A 260 11.59 -2.72 8.16
CA LEU A 260 11.99 -1.68 9.12
C LEU A 260 12.55 -0.44 8.40
N ARG A 261 13.31 -0.63 7.32
CA ARG A 261 13.81 0.47 6.49
C ARG A 261 12.67 1.27 5.86
N ASN A 262 11.70 0.57 5.26
CA ASN A 262 10.50 1.17 4.71
C ASN A 262 9.72 1.93 5.79
N LEU A 263 9.53 1.34 6.98
CA LEU A 263 8.85 2.00 8.09
C LEU A 263 9.58 3.27 8.53
N ALA A 264 10.91 3.25 8.58
CA ALA A 264 11.71 4.44 8.86
C ALA A 264 11.50 5.53 7.79
N ASP A 265 11.41 5.16 6.51
CA ASP A 265 11.12 6.10 5.41
C ASP A 265 9.72 6.73 5.54
N LEU A 266 8.70 5.96 5.96
CA LEU A 266 7.35 6.48 6.27
C LEU A 266 7.40 7.52 7.39
N ILE A 267 8.06 7.18 8.51
CA ILE A 267 8.17 8.07 9.67
C ILE A 267 8.95 9.34 9.31
N ALA A 268 10.03 9.22 8.54
CA ALA A 268 10.84 10.36 8.11
C ALA A 268 10.03 11.35 7.26
N ALA A 269 9.24 10.85 6.31
CA ALA A 269 8.38 11.69 5.47
C ALA A 269 7.31 12.42 6.29
N GLN A 270 6.65 11.72 7.22
CA GLN A 270 5.68 12.32 8.14
C GLN A 270 6.32 13.37 9.05
N LEU A 271 7.50 13.07 9.60
CA LEU A 271 8.24 13.99 10.46
C LEU A 271 8.63 15.28 9.71
N GLU A 272 9.10 15.16 8.46
CA GLU A 272 9.45 16.30 7.62
C GLU A 272 8.23 17.20 7.38
N TYR A 273 7.08 16.63 7.03
CA TYR A 273 5.84 17.37 6.85
C TYR A 273 5.39 18.09 8.13
N HIS A 274 5.38 17.39 9.26
CA HIS A 274 4.95 18.00 10.52
C HIS A 274 5.89 19.12 10.97
N LYS A 275 7.21 18.96 10.81
CA LYS A 275 8.18 20.04 11.06
C LYS A 275 7.92 21.23 10.15
N LYS A 276 7.71 20.98 8.86
CA LYS A 276 7.50 22.07 7.90
C LYS A 276 6.20 22.83 8.19
N SER A 277 5.14 22.12 8.53
CA SER A 277 3.86 22.70 8.92
C SER A 277 3.99 23.54 10.19
N TYR A 278 4.73 23.04 11.18
CA TYR A 278 5.03 23.80 12.40
C TYR A 278 5.78 25.10 12.10
N GLU A 279 6.84 25.06 11.27
CA GLU A 279 7.59 26.25 10.87
C GLU A 279 6.66 27.30 10.21
N ILE A 280 5.89 26.88 9.22
CA ILE A 280 4.99 27.77 8.45
C ILE A 280 3.94 28.43 9.36
N LEU A 281 3.31 27.65 10.24
CA LEU A 281 2.27 28.18 11.12
C LEU A 281 2.85 29.01 12.27
N SER A 282 4.06 28.67 12.74
CA SER A 282 4.77 29.47 13.76
C SER A 282 5.24 30.82 13.20
N GLU A 283 5.58 30.90 11.91
CA GLU A 283 5.84 32.16 11.21
C GLU A 283 4.57 33.04 11.12
N LEU A 284 3.41 32.42 10.88
CA LEU A 284 2.15 33.15 10.69
C LEU A 284 1.50 33.62 12.01
N ALA A 285 1.53 32.79 13.05
CA ALA A 285 0.84 33.06 14.32
C ALA A 285 1.06 34.49 14.87
N PRO A 286 2.31 34.99 15.05
CA PRO A 286 2.53 36.32 15.59
C PRO A 286 2.06 37.45 14.66
N VAL A 287 1.93 37.20 13.34
CA VAL A 287 1.38 38.19 12.38
C VAL A 287 -0.11 38.37 12.64
N VAL A 288 -0.84 37.27 12.83
CA VAL A 288 -2.29 37.31 13.12
C VAL A 288 -2.53 37.91 14.50
N ASP A 289 -1.73 37.56 15.50
CA ASP A 289 -1.81 38.15 16.85
C ASP A 289 -1.58 39.68 16.78
N GLY A 290 -0.62 40.14 15.98
CA GLY A 290 -0.39 41.56 15.74
C GLY A 290 -1.61 42.27 15.13
N LEU A 291 -2.22 41.67 14.09
CA LEU A 291 -3.42 42.22 13.45
C LEU A 291 -4.61 42.29 14.41
N GLN A 292 -4.76 41.30 15.29
CA GLN A 292 -5.79 41.31 16.33
C GLN A 292 -5.58 42.48 17.30
N VAL A 293 -4.37 42.68 17.81
CA VAL A 293 -4.05 43.78 18.73
C VAL A 293 -4.28 45.14 18.05
N GLU A 294 -3.89 45.29 16.79
CA GLU A 294 -4.16 46.52 16.03
C GLU A 294 -5.66 46.81 15.89
N GLN A 295 -6.49 45.79 15.72
CA GLN A 295 -7.94 45.94 15.66
C GLN A 295 -8.52 46.34 17.02
N GLU A 296 -8.09 45.69 18.10
CA GLU A 296 -8.54 46.00 19.47
C GLU A 296 -8.18 47.42 19.92
N VAL A 297 -7.11 48.02 19.37
CA VAL A 297 -6.71 49.41 19.65
C VAL A 297 -7.52 50.43 18.83
N ARG A 298 -8.11 50.01 17.70
CA ARG A 298 -8.94 50.88 16.83
C ARG A 298 -10.38 51.01 17.30
N ASP A 299 -10.90 50.00 18.01
CA ASP A 299 -12.27 49.95 18.58
C ASP A 299 -12.36 50.68 19.94
#